data_AF-A0A4R2RWH2-F1
#
_entry.id   AF-A0A4R2RWH2-F1
#
_cell.length_a   1.000
_cell.length_b   1.000
_cell.length_c   1.000
_cell.angle_alpha   90.00
_cell.angle_beta   90.00
_cell.angle_gamma   90.00
#
_symmetry.space_group_name_H-M   'P 1'
#
loop_
_entity.id
_entity.type
_entity.pdbx_description
1 polymer ?
#
loop_
_entity_poly.entity_id
_entity_poly.type
_entity_poly.pdbx_seq_one_letter_code
_entity_poly.pdbx_strand_id
1 'polypeptide(L)' 'MIMVWIILFITVALALSIFVMVKQKRSVKEIGLVVTIVSLGFADWISIFLERKFNPNQLIVNLIDWVVSF' A
#
# COMPACT_ATOMS: atom_id res chain seq x y z
N MET A 1 17.37 0.67 -12.66
CA MET A 1 17.68 -0.63 -12.00
C MET A 1 17.25 -0.66 -10.53
N ILE A 2 17.54 0.35 -9.70
CA ILE A 2 17.18 0.41 -8.26
C ILE A 2 15.68 0.21 -7.98
N MET A 3 14.81 0.77 -8.82
CA MET A 3 13.35 0.74 -8.67
C MET A 3 12.75 -0.68 -8.68
N VAL A 4 13.26 -1.59 -9.53
CA VAL A 4 12.74 -2.97 -9.60
C VAL A 4 13.12 -3.78 -8.37
N TRP A 5 14.33 -3.57 -7.84
CA TRP A 5 14.79 -4.22 -6.61
C TRP A 5 13.97 -3.81 -5.39
N ILE A 6 13.63 -2.53 -5.32
CA ILE A 6 12.78 -1.98 -4.26
C ILE A 6 11.36 -2.57 -4.31
N ILE A 7 10.76 -2.63 -5.50
CA ILE A 7 9.43 -3.21 -5.69
C ILE A 7 9.44 -4.70 -5.31
N LEU A 8 10.48 -5.44 -5.74
CA LEU A 8 10.66 -6.85 -5.36
C LEU A 8 10.79 -7.01 -3.84
N PHE A 9 11.60 -6.17 -3.18
CA PHE A 9 11.81 -6.21 -1.75
C PHE A 9 10.51 -5.98 -0.97
N ILE A 10 9.74 -4.94 -1.33
CA ILE A 10 8.43 -4.67 -0.70
C ILE A 10 7.45 -5.81 -0.94
N THR A 11 7.39 -6.34 -2.18
CA THR A 11 6.46 -7.42 -2.51
C THR A 11 6.76 -8.67 -1.68
N VAL A 12 8.05 -9.02 -1.55
CA VAL A 12 8.48 -10.17 -0.74
C VAL A 12 8.23 -9.92 0.75
N ALA A 13 8.54 -8.73 1.27
CA ALA A 13 8.31 -8.37 2.66
C ALA A 13 6.81 -8.38 3.02
N LEU A 14 5.96 -7.86 2.14
CA LEU A 14 4.50 -7.87 2.30
C LEU A 14 3.96 -9.30 2.28
N ALA A 15 4.40 -10.12 1.33
CA ALA A 15 4.00 -11.53 1.24
C ALA A 15 4.40 -12.32 2.50
N LEU A 16 5.62 -12.11 3.02
CA LEU A 16 6.08 -12.71 4.27
C LEU A 16 5.23 -12.24 5.46
N SER A 17 4.94 -10.95 5.55
CA SER A 17 4.13 -10.38 6.64
C SER A 17 2.72 -10.96 6.64
N ILE A 18 2.07 -11.04 5.47
CA ILE A 18 0.76 -11.66 5.30
C ILE A 18 0.83 -13.16 5.66
N PHE A 19 1.83 -13.89 5.18
CA PHE A 19 2.01 -15.30 5.48
C PHE A 19 2.12 -15.57 6.98
N VAL A 20 2.90 -14.75 7.70
CA VAL A 20 3.04 -14.83 9.16
C VAL A 20 1.72 -14.51 9.85
N MET A 21 1.00 -13.47 9.43
CA MET A 21 -0.29 -13.10 10.05
C MET A 21 -1.37 -14.16 9.82
N VAL A 22 -1.40 -14.78 8.64
CA VAL A 22 -2.30 -15.91 8.34
C VAL A 22 -1.93 -17.12 9.19
N LYS A 23 -0.64 -17.43 9.34
CA LYS A 23 -0.16 -18.51 10.23
C LYS A 23 -0.51 -18.27 11.69
N GLN A 24 -0.49 -17.01 12.14
CA GLN A 24 -0.89 -16.62 13.50
C GLN A 24 -2.41 -16.54 13.69
N LYS A 25 -3.22 -16.87 12.65
CA LYS A 25 -4.68 -16.74 12.67
C LYS A 25 -5.14 -15.34 13.12
N ARG A 26 -4.39 -14.29 12.75
CA ARG A 26 -4.79 -12.92 13.05
C ARG A 26 -6.10 -12.58 12.36
N SER A 27 -6.83 -11.64 12.95
CA SER A 27 -8.11 -11.20 12.42
C SER A 27 -7.92 -10.63 11.01
N VAL A 28 -8.84 -10.97 10.09
CA VAL A 28 -8.84 -10.46 8.72
C VAL A 28 -8.83 -8.92 8.70
N LYS A 29 -9.41 -8.28 9.72
CA LYS A 29 -9.37 -6.81 9.89
C LYS A 29 -7.96 -6.27 10.12
N GLU A 30 -7.14 -6.96 10.92
CA GLU A 30 -5.76 -6.55 11.18
C GLU A 30 -4.88 -6.76 9.94
N ILE A 31 -5.10 -7.86 9.22
CA ILE A 31 -4.42 -8.14 7.96
C ILE A 31 -4.76 -7.05 6.94
N GLY A 32 -6.05 -6.72 6.81
CA GLY A 32 -6.52 -5.63 5.97
C GLY A 32 -5.85 -4.30 6.30
N LEU A 33 -5.81 -3.92 7.59
CA LEU A 33 -5.14 -2.70 8.07
C LEU A 33 -3.67 -2.64 7.68
N VAL A 34 -2.94 -3.74 7.87
CA VAL A 34 -1.51 -3.83 7.53
C VAL A 34 -1.31 -3.69 6.02
N VAL A 35 -2.12 -4.38 5.22
CA VAL A 35 -2.06 -4.29 3.76
C VAL A 35 -2.34 -2.87 3.29
N THR A 36 -3.39 -2.20 3.82
CA THR A 36 -3.73 -0.82 3.45
C THR A 36 -2.60 0.16 3.77
N ILE A 37 -2.00 0.07 4.97
CA ILE A 37 -0.89 0.95 5.38
C ILE A 37 0.32 0.76 4.47
N VAL A 38 0.70 -0.50 4.19
CA VAL A 38 1.84 -0.79 3.32
C VAL A 38 1.58 -0.37 1.88
N SER A 39 0.35 -0.54 1.37
CA SER A 39 -0.04 -0.06 0.04
C SER A 39 0.00 1.46 -0.08
N LEU A 40 -0.40 2.21 0.97
CA LEU A 40 -0.29 3.67 0.99
C LEU A 40 1.17 4.13 0.97
N GLY A 41 2.02 3.55 1.82
CA GLY A 41 3.47 3.84 1.80
C GLY A 41 4.12 3.47 0.47
N PHE A 42 3.68 2.39 -0.17
CA PHE A 42 4.15 2.00 -1.50
C PHE A 42 3.70 2.98 -2.59
N ALA A 43 2.46 3.47 -2.54
CA ALA A 43 1.95 4.48 -3.47
C ALA A 43 2.73 5.81 -3.37
N ASP A 44 3.01 6.26 -2.15
CA ASP A 44 3.87 7.43 -1.90
C ASP A 44 5.28 7.20 -2.43
N TRP A 45 5.83 6.00 -2.24
CA TRP A 45 7.17 5.72 -2.73
C TRP A 45 7.24 5.67 -4.27
N ILE A 46 6.21 5.10 -4.92
CA ILE A 46 6.06 5.15 -6.38
C ILE A 46 5.99 6.61 -6.87
N SER A 47 5.30 7.50 -6.13
CA SER A 47 5.26 8.95 -6.45
C SER A 47 6.66 9.55 -6.58
N ILE A 48 7.56 9.21 -5.66
CA ILE A 48 8.94 9.70 -5.62
C ILE A 48 9.72 9.20 -6.84
N PHE A 49 9.53 7.95 -7.23
CA PHE A 49 10.27 7.35 -8.35
C PHE A 49 9.74 7.71 -9.73
N LEU A 50 8.45 8.03 -9.87
CA LEU A 50 7.88 8.33 -11.17
C LEU A 50 8.24 9.72 -11.69
N GLU A 51 8.90 10.59 -10.91
CA GLU A 51 9.16 12.03 -11.15
C GLU A 51 7.93 12.88 -11.57
N ARG A 52 6.77 12.23 -11.68
CA ARG A 52 5.46 12.79 -11.89
C ARG A 52 4.87 12.93 -10.50
N LYS A 53 4.62 14.16 -10.04
CA LYS A 53 3.95 14.47 -8.75
C LYS A 53 2.65 13.67 -8.63
N PHE A 54 2.71 12.46 -8.12
CA PHE A 54 1.54 11.70 -7.75
C PHE A 54 1.12 12.33 -6.42
N ASN A 55 0.05 13.12 -6.48
CA ASN A 55 -0.41 13.90 -5.35
C ASN A 55 -1.36 13.00 -4.52
N PRO A 56 -0.89 12.32 -3.47
CA PRO A 56 -1.72 11.39 -2.68
C PRO A 56 -2.97 12.08 -2.11
N ASN A 57 -2.89 13.40 -1.86
CA ASN A 57 -4.04 14.21 -1.45
C ASN A 57 -5.17 14.17 -2.49
N GLN A 58 -4.85 14.11 -3.78
CA GLN A 58 -5.86 14.09 -4.85
C GLN A 58 -6.57 12.73 -4.94
N LEU A 59 -5.87 11.63 -4.64
CA LEU A 59 -6.48 10.31 -4.52
C LEU A 59 -7.36 10.19 -3.28
N ILE A 60 -6.91 10.74 -2.15
CA ILE A 60 -7.68 10.77 -0.91
C ILE A 60 -8.96 11.61 -1.10
N VAL A 61 -8.86 12.77 -1.75
CA VAL A 61 -10.02 13.61 -2.10
C VAL A 61 -10.98 12.85 -3.01
N ASN A 62 -10.51 12.20 -4.08
CA ASN A 62 -11.38 11.41 -4.95
C ASN A 62 -12.05 10.22 -4.22
N LEU A 63 -11.35 9.58 -3.29
CA LEU A 63 -11.92 8.51 -2.47
C LEU A 63 -12.98 9.04 -1.50
N ILE A 64 -12.75 10.19 -0.88
CA ILE A 64 -13.72 10.85 -0.01
C ILE A 64 -14.96 11.27 -0.81
N ASP A 65 -14.77 11.92 -1.96
CA ASP A 65 -15.87 12.32 -2.84
C ASP A 65 -16.69 11.10 -3.30
N TRP A 66 -16.03 9.98 -3.60
CA TRP A 66 -16.71 8.75 -3.99
C TRP A 66 -17.52 8.13 -2.86
N VAL A 67 -17.02 8.16 -1.61
CA VAL A 67 -17.74 7.68 -0.43
C VAL A 67 -18.91 8.61 -0.05
N VAL A 68 -18.74 9.93 -0.22
CA VAL A 68 -19.78 10.93 0.10
C VAL A 68 -20.87 10.98 -0.97
N SER A 69 -20.55 10.60 -2.22
CA SER A 69 -21.51 10.56 -3.33
C SER A 69 -22.37 9.28 -3.38
N PHE A 70 -22.19 8.35 -2.43
CA PHE A 70 -22.95 7.10 -2.29
C PHE A 70 -23.93 7.19 -1.13
#